data_AF-A0A5P9PVQ1-F1
#
_entry.id   AF-A0A5P9PVQ1-F1
#
_cell.length_a   1.000
_cell.length_b   1.000
_cell.length_c   1.000
_cell.angle_alpha   90.00
_cell.angle_beta   90.00
_cell.angle_gamma   90.00
#
_symmetry.space_group_name_H-M   'P 1'
#
loop_
_entity.id
_entity.type
_entity.pdbx_description
1 polymer ?
#
loop_
_entity_poly.entity_id
_entity_poly.type
_entity_poly.pdbx_seq_one_letter_code
_entity_poly.pdbx_strand_id
1 'polypeptide(L)'
;MVKLIAALTGTLVLLGGALVVLFLAADPSVDLALEGAKTVMNLIVAVIVTGVLSVALAHRASNRAAHEERKVVLVAALRNLKAGYEQVQLARFFLSAHRTGATLVEQVSRLAEARSFLHLVQRERYLVNTEIDDHVQQMLNYIRGVSDEYLEKYQKIAEAALREERARKQFVDGAVDELPEQPVLCATEFPRLNDFVQPPELWKLGYFDQNYRAAKGKLEDWLTGRAAPAPPGRKEPVRQRGARTTG
;
A
#
# COMPACT_ATOMS: atom_id res chain seq x y z
N MET A 1 -15.82 -7.05 -23.17
CA MET A 1 -17.21 -7.24 -23.65
C MET A 1 -17.34 -7.20 -25.15
N VAL A 2 -16.90 -6.14 -25.85
CA VAL A 2 -17.11 -5.98 -27.31
C VAL A 2 -16.61 -7.18 -28.15
N LYS A 3 -15.42 -7.71 -27.87
CA LYS A 3 -14.89 -8.90 -28.57
C LYS A 3 -15.69 -10.19 -28.33
N LEU A 4 -16.27 -10.35 -27.13
CA LEU A 4 -17.08 -11.51 -26.78
C LEU A 4 -18.47 -11.45 -27.44
N ILE A 5 -19.05 -10.24 -27.49
CA ILE A 5 -20.29 -9.99 -28.23
C ILE A 5 -20.07 -10.27 -29.71
N ALA A 6 -19.00 -9.73 -30.30
CA ALA A 6 -18.66 -9.96 -31.71
C ALA A 6 -18.48 -11.45 -32.04
N ALA A 7 -17.77 -12.19 -31.18
CA ALA A 7 -17.60 -13.64 -31.33
C ALA A 7 -18.94 -14.39 -31.24
N LEU A 8 -19.78 -14.08 -30.25
CA LEU A 8 -21.10 -14.69 -30.11
C LEU A 8 -22.00 -14.40 -31.31
N THR A 9 -22.03 -13.15 -31.82
CA THR A 9 -22.78 -12.82 -33.04
C THR A 9 -22.25 -13.55 -34.25
N GLY A 10 -20.92 -13.69 -34.40
CA GLY A 10 -20.33 -14.44 -35.50
C GLY A 10 -20.75 -15.91 -35.49
N THR A 11 -20.72 -16.56 -34.32
CA THR A 11 -21.14 -17.95 -34.16
C THR A 11 -22.65 -18.13 -34.39
N LEU A 12 -23.48 -17.17 -33.95
CA LEU A 12 -24.92 -17.18 -34.18
C LEU A 12 -25.29 -17.02 -35.66
N VAL A 13 -24.57 -16.14 -36.38
CA VAL A 13 -24.76 -15.95 -37.83
C VAL A 13 -24.35 -17.20 -38.60
N LEU A 14 -23.24 -17.84 -38.24
CA LEU A 14 -22.80 -19.10 -38.86
C LEU A 14 -23.80 -20.25 -38.60
N LEU A 15 -24.29 -20.38 -37.36
CA LEU A 15 -25.32 -21.37 -37.01
C LEU A 15 -26.65 -21.12 -37.73
N GLY A 16 -27.09 -19.86 -37.77
CA GLY A 16 -28.30 -19.46 -38.51
C GLY A 16 -28.18 -19.72 -40.01
N GLY A 17 -27.03 -19.41 -40.60
CA GLY A 17 -26.74 -19.70 -42.01
C GLY A 17 -26.76 -21.20 -42.32
N ALA A 18 -26.12 -22.03 -41.49
CA ALA A 18 -26.15 -23.49 -41.62
C ALA A 18 -27.57 -24.05 -41.48
N LEU A 19 -28.39 -23.45 -40.61
CA LEU A 19 -29.79 -23.83 -40.43
C LEU A 19 -30.63 -23.55 -41.66
N VAL A 20 -30.48 -22.36 -42.25
CA VAL A 20 -31.21 -21.95 -43.44
C VAL A 20 -30.86 -22.86 -44.62
N VAL A 21 -29.58 -23.22 -44.78
CA VAL A 21 -29.14 -24.17 -45.80
C VAL A 21 -29.75 -25.56 -45.58
N LEU A 22 -29.77 -26.06 -44.34
CA LEU A 22 -30.41 -27.34 -44.00
C LEU A 22 -31.92 -27.33 -44.24
N PHE A 23 -32.59 -26.21 -43.93
CA PHE A 23 -34.04 -26.08 -44.11
C PHE A 23 -34.44 -25.98 -45.58
N LEU A 24 -33.65 -25.28 -46.41
CA LEU A 24 -33.86 -25.19 -47.85
C LEU A 24 -33.59 -26.51 -48.59
N ALA A 25 -32.78 -27.40 -47.99
CA ALA A 25 -32.42 -28.68 -48.58
C ALA A 25 -33.32 -29.86 -48.14
N ALA A 26 -34.29 -29.63 -47.23
CA ALA A 26 -35.13 -30.69 -46.68
C ALA A 26 -36.39 -30.92 -47.54
N ASP A 27 -36.63 -32.17 -47.96
CA ASP A 27 -37.84 -32.60 -48.66
C ASP A 27 -39.08 -32.53 -47.72
N PRO A 28 -40.27 -32.11 -48.19
CA PRO A 28 -41.43 -31.80 -47.35
C PRO A 28 -42.24 -33.01 -46.87
N SER A 29 -41.81 -34.24 -47.18
CA SER A 29 -42.43 -35.47 -46.69
C SER A 29 -41.58 -36.08 -45.57
N VAL A 30 -42.24 -36.51 -44.49
CA VAL A 30 -41.71 -37.34 -43.38
C VAL A 30 -41.14 -36.58 -42.17
N ASP A 31 -41.36 -37.18 -41.00
CA ASP A 31 -40.88 -36.91 -39.63
C ASP A 31 -39.44 -36.38 -39.46
N LEU A 32 -38.62 -36.38 -40.52
CA LEU A 32 -37.26 -35.83 -40.57
C LEU A 32 -37.20 -34.35 -40.20
N ALA A 33 -38.20 -33.55 -40.59
CA ALA A 33 -38.23 -32.12 -40.28
C ALA A 33 -38.39 -31.86 -38.77
N LEU A 34 -39.17 -32.69 -38.08
CA LEU A 34 -39.38 -32.59 -36.64
C LEU A 34 -38.12 -33.05 -35.87
N GLU A 35 -37.50 -34.14 -36.31
CA GLU A 35 -36.28 -34.67 -35.71
C GLU A 35 -35.07 -33.73 -35.94
N GLY A 36 -34.99 -33.12 -37.12
CA GLY A 36 -34.03 -32.06 -37.44
C GLY A 36 -34.21 -30.81 -36.56
N ALA A 37 -35.45 -30.34 -36.38
CA ALA A 37 -35.76 -29.20 -35.52
C ALA A 37 -35.37 -29.46 -34.05
N LYS A 38 -35.58 -30.68 -33.54
CA LYS A 38 -35.17 -31.07 -32.18
C LYS A 38 -33.65 -31.07 -32.02
N THR A 39 -32.93 -31.57 -33.03
CA THR A 39 -31.45 -31.58 -33.03
C THR A 39 -30.88 -30.17 -33.02
N VAL A 40 -31.44 -29.28 -33.85
CA VAL A 40 -31.11 -27.86 -33.87
C VAL A 40 -31.39 -27.18 -32.53
N MET A 41 -32.57 -27.42 -31.95
CA MET A 41 -32.94 -26.81 -30.67
C MET A 41 -31.99 -27.25 -29.56
N ASN A 42 -31.64 -28.54 -29.51
CA ASN A 42 -30.65 -29.06 -28.57
C ASN A 42 -29.26 -28.42 -28.77
N LEU A 43 -28.84 -28.20 -30.01
CA LEU A 43 -27.57 -27.53 -30.32
C LEU A 43 -27.58 -26.08 -29.85
N ILE A 44 -28.65 -25.33 -30.12
CA ILE A 44 -28.83 -23.95 -29.66
C ILE A 44 -28.77 -23.89 -28.13
N VAL A 45 -29.52 -24.77 -27.45
CA VAL A 45 -29.50 -24.86 -25.99
C VAL A 45 -28.09 -25.18 -25.48
N ALA A 46 -27.38 -26.14 -26.09
CA ALA A 46 -26.02 -26.50 -25.71
C ALA A 46 -25.04 -25.33 -25.87
N VAL A 47 -25.14 -24.57 -26.97
CA VAL A 47 -24.31 -23.38 -27.23
C VAL A 47 -24.60 -22.28 -26.22
N ILE A 48 -25.88 -22.01 -25.92
CA ILE A 48 -26.27 -21.01 -24.92
C ILE A 48 -25.77 -21.40 -23.53
N VAL A 49 -26.00 -22.65 -23.10
CA VAL A 49 -25.55 -23.16 -21.80
C VAL A 49 -24.03 -23.08 -21.69
N THR A 50 -23.30 -23.50 -22.73
CA THR A 50 -21.83 -23.45 -22.76
C THR A 50 -21.30 -22.02 -22.72
N GLY A 51 -21.95 -21.09 -23.44
CA GLY A 51 -21.60 -19.67 -23.47
C GLY A 51 -21.80 -19.00 -22.12
N VAL A 52 -22.97 -19.19 -21.48
CA VAL A 52 -23.26 -18.66 -20.15
C VAL A 52 -22.30 -19.24 -19.11
N LEU A 53 -22.06 -20.55 -19.15
CA LEU A 53 -21.12 -21.22 -18.24
C LEU A 53 -19.70 -20.67 -18.40
N SER A 54 -19.25 -20.44 -19.63
CA SER A 54 -17.93 -19.87 -19.93
C SER A 54 -17.79 -18.45 -19.42
N VAL A 55 -18.82 -17.60 -19.56
CA VAL A 55 -18.83 -16.25 -19.00
C VAL A 55 -18.80 -16.28 -17.47
N ALA A 56 -19.59 -17.15 -16.84
CA ALA A 56 -19.61 -17.30 -15.39
C ALA A 56 -18.26 -17.79 -14.84
N LEU A 57 -17.62 -18.75 -15.51
CA LEU A 57 -16.30 -19.25 -15.16
C LEU A 57 -15.21 -18.19 -15.37
N ALA A 58 -15.24 -17.46 -16.49
CA ALA A 58 -14.30 -16.37 -16.76
C ALA A 58 -14.43 -15.24 -15.73
N HIS A 59 -15.67 -14.89 -15.34
CA HIS A 59 -15.91 -13.90 -14.30
C HIS A 59 -15.37 -14.38 -12.94
N ARG A 60 -15.61 -15.65 -12.58
CA ARG A 60 -15.07 -16.25 -11.35
C ARG A 60 -13.54 -16.30 -11.35
N ALA A 61 -12.93 -16.65 -12.47
CA ALA A 61 -11.47 -16.67 -12.64
C ALA A 61 -10.87 -15.26 -12.52
N SER A 62 -11.49 -14.27 -13.17
CA SER A 62 -11.08 -12.87 -13.09
C SER A 62 -11.18 -12.33 -11.66
N ASN A 63 -12.27 -12.62 -10.94
CA ASN A 63 -12.43 -12.21 -9.55
C ASN A 63 -11.39 -12.88 -8.65
N ARG A 64 -11.10 -14.17 -8.84
CA ARG A 64 -10.03 -14.87 -8.10
C ARG A 64 -8.66 -14.26 -8.36
N ALA A 65 -8.33 -13.99 -9.62
CA ALA A 65 -7.06 -13.34 -9.97
C ALA A 65 -6.93 -11.96 -9.33
N ALA A 66 -7.99 -11.14 -9.37
CA ALA A 66 -8.02 -9.83 -8.72
C ALA A 66 -7.89 -9.94 -7.19
N HIS A 67 -8.47 -10.97 -6.57
CA HIS A 67 -8.30 -11.20 -5.12
C HIS A 67 -6.87 -11.60 -4.77
N GLU A 68 -6.23 -12.48 -5.54
CA GLU A 68 -4.84 -12.88 -5.31
C GLU A 68 -3.86 -11.71 -5.53
N GLU A 69 -4.05 -10.92 -6.58
CA GLU A 69 -3.26 -9.71 -6.82
C GLU A 69 -3.37 -8.71 -5.66
N ARG A 70 -4.59 -8.49 -5.14
CA ARG A 70 -4.79 -7.64 -3.95
C ARG A 70 -4.06 -8.16 -2.72
N LYS A 71 -4.08 -9.47 -2.46
CA LYS A 71 -3.35 -10.07 -1.34
C LYS A 71 -1.85 -9.81 -1.47
N VAL A 72 -1.29 -9.97 -2.66
CA VAL A 72 0.14 -9.70 -2.92
C VAL A 72 0.47 -8.25 -2.59
N VAL A 73 -0.35 -7.29 -3.03
CA VAL A 73 -0.15 -5.87 -2.72
C VAL A 73 -0.28 -5.58 -1.22
N LEU A 74 -1.28 -6.15 -0.54
CA LEU A 74 -1.46 -5.97 0.91
C LEU A 74 -0.30 -6.56 1.72
N VAL A 75 0.22 -7.72 1.32
CA VAL A 75 1.40 -8.33 1.95
C VAL A 75 2.64 -7.45 1.75
N ALA A 76 2.82 -6.89 0.55
CA ALA A 76 3.91 -5.96 0.27
C ALA A 76 3.79 -4.69 1.14
N ALA A 77 2.60 -4.11 1.24
CA ALA A 77 2.31 -2.95 2.09
C ALA A 77 2.57 -3.23 3.57
N LEU A 78 2.15 -4.38 4.08
CA LEU A 78 2.40 -4.78 5.46
C LEU A 78 3.90 -4.96 5.73
N ARG A 79 4.63 -5.56 4.79
CA ARG A 79 6.10 -5.72 4.90
C ARG A 79 6.80 -4.37 4.91
N ASN A 80 6.43 -3.46 4.00
CA ASN A 80 7.00 -2.12 3.92
C ASN A 80 6.67 -1.30 5.19
N LEU A 81 5.44 -1.37 5.68
CA LEU A 81 5.03 -0.70 6.92
C LEU A 81 5.87 -1.19 8.11
N LYS A 82 6.07 -2.50 8.23
CA LYS A 82 6.90 -3.11 9.28
C LYS A 82 8.36 -2.68 9.15
N ALA A 83 8.93 -2.71 7.94
CA ALA A 83 10.31 -2.29 7.70
C ALA A 83 10.51 -0.80 8.07
N GLY A 84 9.56 0.07 7.71
CA GLY A 84 9.61 1.48 8.10
C GLY A 84 9.57 1.68 9.62
N TYR A 85 8.71 0.94 10.30
CA TYR A 85 8.64 0.94 11.77
C TYR A 85 9.93 0.44 12.43
N GLU A 86 10.52 -0.64 11.92
CA GLU A 86 11.77 -1.21 12.43
C GLU A 86 12.94 -0.22 12.30
N GLN A 87 13.06 0.48 11.18
CA GLN A 87 14.10 1.51 10.99
C GLN A 87 13.95 2.66 12.00
N VAL A 88 12.71 3.09 12.29
CA VAL A 88 12.44 4.09 13.34
C VAL A 88 12.82 3.57 14.71
N GLN A 89 12.49 2.31 15.04
CA GLN A 89 12.85 1.71 16.32
C GLN A 89 14.36 1.58 16.50
N LEU A 90 15.10 1.19 15.46
CA LEU A 90 16.56 1.11 15.50
C LEU A 90 17.17 2.50 15.73
N ALA A 91 16.75 3.51 14.97
CA ALA A 91 17.20 4.88 15.16
C ALA A 91 16.93 5.36 16.60
N ARG A 92 15.73 5.10 17.12
CA ARG A 92 15.34 5.44 18.49
C ARG A 92 16.19 4.71 19.53
N PHE A 93 16.44 3.42 19.35
CA PHE A 93 17.26 2.63 20.27
C PHE A 93 18.65 3.24 20.41
N PHE A 94 19.34 3.49 19.29
CA PHE A 94 20.67 4.10 19.32
C PHE A 94 20.65 5.51 19.92
N LEU A 95 19.68 6.34 19.55
CA LEU A 95 19.55 7.69 20.10
C LEU A 95 19.18 7.71 21.58
N SER A 96 18.45 6.71 22.06
CA SER A 96 18.14 6.58 23.49
C SER A 96 19.35 6.17 24.32
N ALA A 97 20.25 5.36 23.74
CA ALA A 97 21.49 4.95 24.37
C ALA A 97 22.54 6.09 24.36
N HIS A 98 22.66 6.79 23.23
CA HIS A 98 23.62 7.88 23.04
C HIS A 98 22.92 9.09 22.41
N ARG A 99 22.52 10.03 23.26
CA ARG A 99 21.87 11.29 22.84
C ARG A 99 22.90 12.32 22.40
N THR A 100 23.82 11.97 21.51
CA THR A 100 24.88 12.89 21.03
C THR A 100 24.65 13.34 19.60
N GLY A 101 25.34 14.41 19.21
CA GLY A 101 25.29 14.91 17.84
C GLY A 101 25.76 13.88 16.82
N ALA A 102 26.81 13.11 17.13
CA ALA A 102 27.34 12.09 16.24
C ALA A 102 26.32 10.97 15.98
N THR A 103 25.68 10.46 17.03
CA THR A 103 24.65 9.43 16.89
C THR A 103 23.46 9.94 16.09
N LEU A 104 23.03 11.20 16.29
CA LEU A 104 21.95 11.79 15.51
C LEU A 104 22.29 11.86 14.02
N VAL A 105 23.48 12.34 13.66
CA VAL A 105 23.95 12.38 12.26
C VAL A 105 23.92 10.98 11.64
N GLU A 106 24.38 9.96 12.35
CA GLU A 106 24.36 8.58 11.87
C GLU A 106 22.93 8.06 11.64
N GLN A 107 22.02 8.32 12.58
CA GLN A 107 20.66 7.79 12.53
C GLN A 107 19.73 8.52 11.54
N VAL A 108 20.09 9.71 11.04
CA VAL A 108 19.29 10.43 10.02
C VAL A 108 19.09 9.58 8.76
N SER A 109 20.09 8.80 8.36
CA SER A 109 19.99 7.87 7.22
C SER A 109 18.85 6.85 7.42
N ARG A 110 18.72 6.27 8.62
CA ARG A 110 17.65 5.33 8.97
C ARG A 110 16.27 5.98 8.97
N LEU A 111 16.17 7.23 9.44
CA LEU A 111 14.91 7.97 9.37
C LEU A 111 14.49 8.25 7.91
N ALA A 112 15.45 8.52 7.03
CA ALA A 112 15.20 8.66 5.60
C ALA A 112 14.76 7.32 4.96
N GLU A 113 15.39 6.20 5.31
CA GLU A 113 14.97 4.86 4.88
C GLU A 113 13.55 4.53 5.37
N ALA A 114 13.25 4.79 6.64
CA ALA A 114 11.91 4.61 7.20
C ALA A 114 10.86 5.38 6.39
N ARG A 115 11.15 6.65 6.08
CA ARG A 115 10.30 7.49 5.25
C ARG A 115 10.10 6.90 3.85
N SER A 116 11.16 6.36 3.23
CA SER A 116 11.07 5.69 1.92
C SER A 116 10.11 4.49 1.96
N PHE A 117 10.19 3.65 3.00
CA PHE A 117 9.27 2.52 3.16
C PHE A 117 7.81 2.97 3.33
N LEU A 118 7.55 4.01 4.12
CA LEU A 118 6.19 4.57 4.28
C LEU A 118 5.68 5.21 2.97
N HIS A 119 6.57 5.86 2.20
CA HIS A 119 6.52 6.08 0.75
C HIS A 119 5.83 4.96 -0.03
N LEU A 120 6.42 3.77 0.05
CA LEU A 120 5.95 2.61 -0.71
C LEU A 120 4.57 2.14 -0.24
N VAL A 121 4.28 2.20 1.06
CA VAL A 121 2.94 1.88 1.60
C VAL A 121 1.86 2.79 1.01
N GLN A 122 2.10 4.10 0.95
CA GLN A 122 1.16 5.04 0.32
C GLN A 122 0.95 4.73 -1.17
N ARG A 123 2.02 4.37 -1.88
CA ARG A 123 1.94 3.99 -3.31
C ARG A 123 1.11 2.72 -3.51
N GLU A 124 1.33 1.71 -2.69
CA GLU A 124 0.63 0.42 -2.75
C GLU A 124 -0.86 0.56 -2.41
N ARG A 125 -1.23 1.50 -1.51
CA ARG A 125 -2.64 1.84 -1.25
C ARG A 125 -3.37 2.29 -2.50
N TYR A 126 -2.78 3.11 -3.38
CA TYR A 126 -3.50 3.61 -4.56
C TYR A 126 -4.04 2.48 -5.44
N LEU A 127 -3.43 1.28 -5.33
CA LEU A 127 -3.88 0.07 -6.02
C LEU A 127 -5.04 -0.64 -5.31
N VAL A 128 -5.21 -0.44 -4.00
CA VAL A 128 -6.17 -1.19 -3.15
C VAL A 128 -7.27 -0.30 -2.53
N ASN A 129 -7.20 1.03 -2.69
CA ASN A 129 -8.17 2.01 -2.18
C ASN A 129 -8.46 1.86 -0.67
N THR A 130 -7.42 1.76 0.13
CA THR A 130 -7.47 1.45 1.56
C THR A 130 -7.40 2.69 2.45
N GLU A 131 -8.21 2.78 3.52
CA GLU A 131 -8.24 3.92 4.46
C GLU A 131 -7.07 3.97 5.49
N ILE A 132 -5.84 3.72 5.04
CA ILE A 132 -4.63 3.81 5.89
C ILE A 132 -3.80 5.09 5.72
N ASP A 133 -4.12 5.95 4.73
CA ASP A 133 -3.30 7.14 4.45
C ASP A 133 -3.19 8.05 5.63
N ASP A 134 -4.26 8.27 6.38
CA ASP A 134 -4.20 9.19 7.50
C ASP A 134 -3.16 8.69 8.51
N HIS A 135 -3.19 7.41 8.88
CA HIS A 135 -2.22 6.84 9.81
C HIS A 135 -0.78 6.87 9.28
N VAL A 136 -0.57 6.47 8.02
CA VAL A 136 0.76 6.47 7.40
C VAL A 136 1.28 7.91 7.23
N GLN A 137 0.42 8.85 6.88
CA GLN A 137 0.74 10.26 6.76
C GLN A 137 1.10 10.86 8.12
N GLN A 138 0.42 10.48 9.19
CA GLN A 138 0.79 10.91 10.53
C GLN A 138 2.15 10.35 10.97
N MET A 139 2.48 9.11 10.62
CA MET A 139 3.83 8.57 10.82
C MET A 139 4.89 9.35 10.03
N LEU A 140 4.61 9.68 8.76
CA LEU A 140 5.48 10.50 7.92
C LEU A 140 5.68 11.91 8.48
N ASN A 141 4.61 12.55 8.95
CA ASN A 141 4.64 13.87 9.58
C ASN A 141 5.50 13.86 10.85
N TYR A 142 5.41 12.78 11.64
CA TYR A 142 6.20 12.60 12.84
C TYR A 142 7.70 12.48 12.53
N ILE A 143 8.09 11.61 11.58
CA ILE A 143 9.50 11.50 11.12
C ILE A 143 10.00 12.83 10.56
N ARG A 144 9.16 13.51 9.78
CA ARG A 144 9.47 14.84 9.26
C ARG A 144 9.71 15.83 10.38
N GLY A 145 8.91 15.80 11.45
CA GLY A 145 9.09 16.67 12.61
C GLY A 145 10.50 16.57 13.20
N VAL A 146 10.98 15.34 13.44
CA VAL A 146 12.34 15.09 13.95
C VAL A 146 13.40 15.52 12.92
N SER A 147 13.16 15.26 11.64
CA SER A 147 14.09 15.62 10.56
C SER A 147 14.21 17.13 10.36
N ASP A 148 13.10 17.85 10.47
CA ASP A 148 13.06 19.31 10.37
C ASP A 148 13.83 19.95 11.55
N GLU A 149 13.68 19.42 12.77
CA GLU A 149 14.47 19.86 13.93
C GLU A 149 15.98 19.61 13.74
N TYR A 150 16.34 18.46 13.18
CA TYR A 150 17.73 18.17 12.79
C TYR A 150 18.26 19.21 11.79
N LEU A 151 17.49 19.57 10.76
CA LEU A 151 17.90 20.55 9.75
C LEU A 151 18.03 21.95 10.34
N GLU A 152 17.05 22.39 11.14
CA GLU A 152 17.06 23.70 11.81
C GLU A 152 18.24 23.87 12.76
N LYS A 153 18.69 22.78 13.41
CA LYS A 153 19.80 22.77 14.36
C LYS A 153 21.07 22.14 13.82
N TYR A 154 21.14 21.92 12.51
CA TYR A 154 22.20 21.12 11.87
C TYR A 154 23.60 21.59 12.24
N GLN A 155 23.85 22.90 12.16
CA GLN A 155 25.17 23.47 12.48
C GLN A 155 25.61 23.10 13.90
N LYS A 156 24.71 23.24 14.88
CA LYS A 156 25.00 22.93 16.29
C LYS A 156 25.27 21.43 16.49
N ILE A 157 24.47 20.58 15.84
CA ILE A 157 24.64 19.12 15.87
C ILE A 157 25.99 18.74 15.25
N ALA A 158 26.34 19.30 14.11
CA ALA A 158 27.60 19.05 13.42
C ALA A 158 28.81 19.50 14.24
N GLU A 159 28.74 20.68 14.86
CA GLU A 159 29.78 21.17 15.77
C GLU A 159 29.94 20.28 17.02
N ALA A 160 28.85 19.73 17.55
CA ALA A 160 28.90 18.77 18.66
C ALA A 160 29.55 17.44 18.21
N ALA A 161 29.16 16.92 17.04
CA ALA A 161 29.73 15.70 16.47
C ALA A 161 31.24 15.83 16.19
N LEU A 162 31.67 16.95 15.61
CA LEU A 162 33.09 17.22 15.34
C LEU A 162 33.91 17.35 16.63
N ARG A 163 33.33 17.94 17.70
CA ARG A 163 33.99 18.01 19.00
C ARG A 163 34.18 16.62 19.61
N GLU A 164 33.16 15.77 19.51
CA GLU A 164 33.21 14.39 19.96
C GLU A 164 34.27 13.57 19.20
N GLU A 165 34.33 13.71 17.87
CA GLU A 165 35.33 13.03 17.04
C GLU A 165 36.77 13.47 17.39
N ARG A 166 36.99 14.77 17.57
CA ARG A 166 38.30 15.30 17.98
C ARG A 166 38.73 14.79 19.34
N ALA A 167 37.81 14.76 20.31
CA ALA A 167 38.06 14.21 21.64
C ALA A 167 38.47 12.73 21.59
N ARG A 168 37.74 11.92 20.81
CA ARG A 168 38.08 10.50 20.59
C ARG A 168 39.45 10.35 19.95
N LYS A 169 39.77 11.18 18.96
CA LYS A 169 41.08 11.15 18.30
C LYS A 169 42.22 11.50 19.27
N GLN A 170 42.07 12.56 20.07
CA GLN A 170 43.06 12.95 21.07
C GLN A 170 43.31 11.84 22.11
N PHE A 171 42.26 11.14 22.53
CA PHE A 171 42.37 10.00 23.43
C PHE A 171 43.13 8.83 22.78
N VAL A 172 42.79 8.47 21.55
CA VAL A 172 43.48 7.40 20.80
C VAL A 172 44.95 7.74 20.53
N ASP A 173 45.25 9.01 20.26
CA ASP A 173 46.62 9.50 20.03
C ASP A 173 47.43 9.61 21.33
N GLY A 174 46.84 9.34 22.50
CA GLY A 174 47.48 9.43 23.82
C GLY A 174 47.75 10.86 24.27
N ALA A 175 47.10 11.85 23.67
CA ALA A 175 47.23 13.27 24.06
C ALA A 175 46.44 13.59 25.33
N VAL A 176 45.45 12.76 25.68
CA VAL A 176 44.68 12.82 26.93
C VAL A 176 44.54 11.42 27.51
N ASP A 177 44.61 11.32 28.84
CA ASP A 177 44.56 10.03 29.55
C ASP A 177 43.12 9.48 29.68
N GLU A 178 42.11 10.36 29.58
CA GLU A 178 40.70 10.02 29.71
C GLU A 178 39.87 10.64 28.59
N LEU A 179 38.82 9.93 28.17
CA LEU A 179 37.89 10.44 27.17
C LEU A 179 36.95 11.47 27.81
N PRO A 180 36.92 12.73 27.33
CA PRO A 180 36.08 13.76 27.93
C PRO A 180 34.59 13.45 27.71
N GLU A 181 33.75 13.96 28.62
CA GLU A 181 32.30 13.77 28.58
C GLU A 181 31.71 14.35 27.29
N GLN A 182 30.82 13.58 26.66
CA GLN A 182 30.25 13.92 25.36
C GLN A 182 29.08 14.91 25.51
N PRO A 183 28.95 15.91 24.62
CA PRO A 183 27.86 16.87 24.68
C PRO A 183 26.52 16.19 24.38
N VAL A 184 25.68 16.08 25.40
CA VAL A 184 24.32 15.54 25.28
C VAL A 184 23.40 16.57 24.63
N LEU A 185 22.63 16.15 23.63
CA LEU A 185 21.57 16.96 23.02
C LEU A 185 20.45 17.16 24.04
N CYS A 186 20.29 18.39 24.52
CA CYS A 186 19.39 18.70 25.62
C CYS A 186 17.92 18.77 25.19
N ALA A 187 17.01 18.36 26.08
CA ALA A 187 15.59 18.27 25.78
C ALA A 187 14.91 19.62 25.48
N THR A 188 15.43 20.71 26.03
CA THR A 188 14.89 22.07 25.84
C THR A 188 15.18 22.61 24.45
N GLU A 189 16.30 22.22 23.84
CA GLU A 189 16.70 22.67 22.51
C GLU A 189 16.26 21.73 21.39
N PHE A 190 16.03 20.45 21.75
CA PHE A 190 15.61 19.40 20.84
C PHE A 190 14.32 18.72 21.35
N PRO A 191 13.20 19.45 21.45
CA PRO A 191 11.95 18.91 22.01
C PRO A 191 11.40 17.72 21.20
N ARG A 192 11.50 17.73 19.87
CA ARG A 192 10.97 16.63 19.03
C ARG A 192 11.85 15.38 19.13
N LEU A 193 13.17 15.55 19.14
CA LEU A 193 14.08 14.45 19.43
C LEU A 193 13.83 13.90 20.84
N ASN A 194 13.61 14.75 21.83
CA ASN A 194 13.34 14.30 23.19
C ASN A 194 12.05 13.48 23.30
N ASP A 195 10.98 13.89 22.60
CA ASP A 195 9.76 13.09 22.44
C ASP A 195 10.07 11.74 21.75
N PHE A 196 10.90 11.78 20.70
CA PHE A 196 11.33 10.59 19.96
C PHE A 196 12.06 9.56 20.82
N VAL A 197 12.93 9.98 21.75
CA VAL A 197 13.74 9.11 22.60
C VAL A 197 13.14 8.86 23.99
N GLN A 198 11.84 9.12 24.18
CA GLN A 198 11.15 8.78 25.42
C GLN A 198 11.30 7.29 25.78
N PRO A 199 11.17 6.91 27.06
CA PRO A 199 11.18 5.51 27.50
C PRO A 199 10.21 4.61 26.71
N PRO A 200 10.52 3.30 26.54
CA PRO A 200 9.70 2.36 25.75
C PRO A 200 8.21 2.32 26.14
N GLU A 201 7.90 2.54 27.40
CA GLU A 201 6.54 2.53 27.95
C GLU A 201 5.73 3.71 27.42
N LEU A 202 6.32 4.90 27.41
CA LEU A 202 5.70 6.11 26.89
C LEU A 202 5.65 6.08 25.36
N TRP A 203 6.69 5.56 24.71
CA TRP A 203 6.71 5.42 23.25
C TRP A 203 5.55 4.56 22.71
N LYS A 204 5.21 3.47 23.40
CA LYS A 204 4.07 2.61 23.03
C LYS A 204 2.71 3.32 23.13
N LEU A 205 2.64 4.37 23.95
CA LEU A 205 1.51 5.28 24.05
C LEU A 205 1.67 6.48 23.12
N GLY A 206 2.82 6.62 22.49
CA GLY A 206 3.19 7.74 21.65
C GLY A 206 2.49 7.73 20.29
N TYR A 207 2.49 8.91 19.67
CA TYR A 207 1.75 9.18 18.46
C TYR A 207 2.14 8.27 17.28
N PHE A 208 3.43 7.97 17.15
CA PHE A 208 3.94 7.13 16.06
C PHE A 208 3.48 5.67 16.19
N ASP A 209 3.61 5.07 17.38
CA ASP A 209 3.28 3.65 17.61
C ASP A 209 1.78 3.39 17.48
N GLN A 210 0.94 4.31 17.97
CA GLN A 210 -0.51 4.21 17.81
C GLN A 210 -0.92 4.17 16.33
N ASN A 211 -0.37 5.07 15.50
CA ASN A 211 -0.66 5.09 14.06
C ASN A 211 -0.12 3.86 13.34
N TYR A 212 1.06 3.36 13.71
CA TYR A 212 1.58 2.10 13.19
C TYR A 212 0.63 0.93 13.51
N ARG A 213 0.22 0.76 14.76
CA ARG A 213 -0.69 -0.32 15.16
C ARG A 213 -2.04 -0.23 14.46
N ALA A 214 -2.58 0.98 14.31
CA ALA A 214 -3.83 1.20 13.59
C ALA A 214 -3.70 0.84 12.10
N ALA A 215 -2.65 1.32 11.42
CA ALA A 215 -2.40 0.98 10.01
C ALA A 215 -2.18 -0.52 9.81
N LYS A 216 -1.39 -1.14 10.70
CA LYS A 216 -1.11 -2.58 10.69
C LYS A 216 -2.39 -3.39 10.88
N GLY A 217 -3.19 -3.07 11.90
CA GLY A 217 -4.45 -3.75 12.18
C GLY A 217 -5.40 -3.72 11.00
N LYS A 218 -5.57 -2.55 10.35
CA LYS A 218 -6.39 -2.43 9.13
C LYS A 218 -5.87 -3.32 7.98
N LEU A 219 -4.56 -3.32 7.74
CA LEU A 219 -3.94 -4.18 6.71
C LEU A 219 -4.16 -5.67 6.99
N GLU A 220 -4.00 -6.10 8.24
CA GLU A 220 -4.23 -7.49 8.67
C GLU A 220 -5.72 -7.88 8.56
N ASP A 221 -6.63 -6.97 8.89
CA ASP A 221 -8.07 -7.19 8.78
C ASP A 221 -8.50 -7.34 7.31
N TRP A 222 -7.93 -6.56 6.37
CA TRP A 222 -8.17 -6.74 4.95
C TRP A 222 -7.55 -8.02 4.40
N LEU A 223 -6.35 -8.38 4.85
CA LEU A 223 -5.67 -9.60 4.42
C LEU A 223 -6.44 -10.86 4.86
N THR A 224 -7.02 -10.82 6.06
CA THR A 224 -7.83 -11.91 6.62
C THR A 224 -9.29 -11.89 6.17
N GLY A 225 -9.72 -10.84 5.45
CA GLY A 225 -11.10 -10.66 5.00
C GLY A 225 -12.08 -10.31 6.13
N ARG A 226 -11.58 -9.92 7.31
CA ARG A 226 -12.40 -9.42 8.43
C ARG A 226 -12.96 -8.03 8.18
N ALA A 227 -12.26 -7.24 7.38
CA ALA A 227 -12.76 -5.99 6.82
C ALA A 227 -12.88 -6.12 5.30
N ALA A 228 -13.97 -5.61 4.74
CA ALA A 228 -14.01 -5.35 3.30
C ALA A 228 -13.25 -4.04 3.04
N PRO A 229 -12.32 -3.99 2.07
CA PRO A 229 -11.81 -2.70 1.62
C PRO A 229 -13.00 -1.90 1.08
N ALA A 230 -13.02 -0.59 1.34
CA ALA A 230 -14.03 0.28 0.79
C ALA A 230 -14.11 0.02 -0.73
N PRO A 231 -15.30 -0.21 -1.30
CA PRO A 231 -15.43 -0.40 -2.74
C PRO A 231 -14.71 0.78 -3.42
N PRO A 232 -13.95 0.54 -4.50
CA PRO A 232 -13.21 1.59 -5.19
C PRO A 232 -14.20 2.73 -5.41
N GLY A 233 -13.97 3.83 -4.68
CA GLY A 233 -14.98 4.86 -4.55
C GLY A 233 -15.42 5.25 -5.96
N ARG A 234 -16.73 5.13 -6.24
CA ARG A 234 -17.32 6.06 -7.21
C ARG A 234 -16.84 7.40 -6.71
N LYS A 235 -15.92 8.04 -7.43
CA LYS A 235 -15.47 9.40 -7.11
C LYS A 235 -16.76 10.17 -6.90
N GLU A 236 -17.13 10.44 -5.66
CA GLU A 236 -18.25 11.34 -5.42
C GLU A 236 -17.84 12.59 -6.18
N PRO A 237 -18.63 13.03 -7.17
CA PRO A 237 -18.25 14.17 -7.97
C PRO A 237 -17.96 15.25 -6.96
N VAL A 238 -16.71 15.71 -6.93
CA VAL A 238 -16.23 16.75 -6.02
C VAL A 238 -17.27 17.84 -6.12
N ARG A 239 -18.16 17.92 -5.12
CA ARG A 239 -19.18 18.96 -5.08
C ARG A 239 -18.36 20.21 -4.90
N GLN A 240 -18.06 20.88 -6.01
CA GLN A 240 -17.49 22.20 -6.02
C GLN A 240 -18.46 23.04 -5.19
N ARG A 241 -18.16 23.20 -3.90
CA ARG A 241 -18.81 24.20 -3.06
C ARG A 241 -18.40 25.52 -3.70
N GLY A 242 -19.30 26.04 -4.53
CA GLY A 242 -19.17 27.37 -5.09
C GLY A 242 -18.88 28.33 -3.96
N ALA A 243 -17.75 29.02 -4.07
CA ALA A 243 -17.43 30.15 -3.24
C ALA A 243 -18.57 31.16 -3.39
N ARG A 244 -19.36 31.35 -2.33
CA ARG A 244 -20.20 32.55 -2.19
C ARG A 244 -19.25 33.71 -1.94
N THR A 245 -18.90 34.43 -3.00
CA THR A 245 -18.49 35.82 -2.92
C THR A 245 -19.72 36.64 -2.56
N THR A 246 -19.84 37.01 -1.28
CA THR A 246 -20.66 38.16 -0.88
C THR A 246 -19.84 39.42 -1.13
N GLY A 247 -20.35 40.28 -2.01
CA GLY A 247 -19.95 41.68 -2.12
C GLY A 247 -20.64 42.54 -1.07
#